data_AF-A0A353NPA6-F1
#
_entry.id   AF-A0A353NPA6-F1
#
_cell.length_a   1.000
_cell.length_b   1.000
_cell.length_c   1.000
_cell.angle_alpha   90.00
_cell.angle_beta   90.00
_cell.angle_gamma   90.00
#
_symmetry.space_group_name_H-M   'P 1'
#
loop_
_entity.id
_entity.type
_entity.pdbx_description
1 polymer ?
#
loop_
_entity_poly.entity_id
_entity_poly.type
_entity_poly.pdbx_seq_one_letter_code
_entity_poly.pdbx_strand_id
1 'polypeptide(L)'
;MSFMKKAFYLGLGALCITREKAEKFISELEEKGEMSKEEGKEFLEEVMQKGEEQKKEIHSMIAQSINEFKGDLGAVSRAEFQALEDRIQKLEEKSESE
;
A
#
# COMPACT_ATOMS: atom_id res chain seq x y z
N MET A 1 -15.77 -8.60 20.35
CA MET A 1 -14.38 -8.11 20.21
C MET A 1 -13.87 -7.70 21.59
N SER A 2 -12.85 -8.38 22.10
CA SER A 2 -12.22 -8.10 23.40
C SER A 2 -11.63 -6.68 23.44
N PHE A 3 -11.76 -6.01 24.58
CA PHE A 3 -11.24 -4.64 24.81
C PHE A 3 -9.74 -4.51 24.46
N MET A 4 -8.97 -5.58 24.69
CA MET A 4 -7.55 -5.65 24.33
C MET A 4 -7.27 -5.61 22.83
N LYS A 5 -8.10 -6.27 22.00
CA LYS A 5 -7.97 -6.16 20.53
C LYS A 5 -8.18 -4.71 20.09
N LYS A 6 -9.15 -4.01 20.69
CA LYS A 6 -9.37 -2.58 20.42
C LYS A 6 -8.22 -1.70 20.90
N ALA A 7 -7.67 -1.95 22.09
CA ALA A 7 -6.53 -1.21 22.62
C ALA A 7 -5.26 -1.43 21.77
N PHE A 8 -5.05 -2.65 21.27
CA PHE A 8 -4.00 -2.94 20.29
C PHE A 8 -4.23 -2.13 19.02
N TYR A 9 -5.38 -2.24 18.36
CA TYR A 9 -5.69 -1.44 17.17
C TYR A 9 -5.58 0.07 17.39
N LEU A 10 -5.91 0.58 18.58
CA LEU A 10 -5.75 1.99 18.93
C LEU A 10 -4.27 2.37 19.13
N GLY A 11 -3.48 1.50 19.78
CA GLY A 11 -2.03 1.65 19.93
C GLY A 11 -1.25 1.46 18.63
N LEU A 12 -1.85 0.79 17.64
CA LEU A 12 -1.27 0.59 16.33
C LEU A 12 -1.19 1.88 15.53
N GLY A 13 -2.21 2.75 15.61
CA GLY A 13 -2.14 4.14 15.13
C GLY A 13 -1.24 4.37 13.89
N ALA A 14 -0.31 5.31 13.98
CA ALA A 14 0.69 5.62 12.93
C ALA A 14 1.97 4.75 13.00
N LEU A 15 1.99 3.69 13.81
CA LEU A 15 3.16 2.83 14.00
C LEU A 15 3.12 1.64 13.03
N CYS A 16 4.23 1.40 12.33
CA CYS A 16 4.36 0.25 11.42
C CYS A 16 4.30 -1.06 12.22
N ILE A 17 3.28 -1.88 11.94
CA ILE A 17 3.18 -3.24 12.46
C ILE A 17 4.18 -4.11 11.75
N THR A 18 5.01 -4.78 12.54
CA THR A 18 5.78 -5.91 12.05
C THR A 18 5.15 -7.20 12.58
N ARG A 19 5.33 -8.29 11.83
CA ARG A 19 4.93 -9.64 12.26
C ARG A 19 5.45 -9.94 13.66
N GLU A 20 6.71 -9.62 13.95
CA GLU A 20 7.35 -9.83 15.25
C GLU A 20 6.62 -9.12 16.41
N LYS A 21 6.14 -7.88 16.19
CA LYS A 21 5.37 -7.15 17.22
C LYS A 21 4.01 -7.77 17.46
N ALA A 22 3.34 -8.25 16.41
CA ALA A 22 2.05 -8.92 16.52
C ALA A 22 2.20 -10.26 17.24
N GLU A 23 3.20 -11.06 16.88
CA GLU A 23 3.52 -12.33 17.54
C GLU A 23 3.82 -12.12 19.03
N LYS A 24 4.67 -11.14 19.37
CA LYS A 24 4.98 -10.82 20.76
C LYS A 24 3.73 -10.43 21.57
N PHE A 25 2.86 -9.60 20.98
CA PHE A 25 1.62 -9.20 21.64
C PHE A 25 0.68 -10.38 21.88
N ILE A 26 0.56 -11.29 20.90
CA ILE A 26 -0.22 -12.52 21.04
C ILE A 26 0.36 -13.41 22.14
N SER A 27 1.68 -13.61 22.18
CA SER A 27 2.34 -14.40 23.22
C SER A 27 2.08 -13.82 24.62
N GLU A 28 2.12 -12.50 24.80
CA GLU A 28 1.80 -11.87 26.09
C GLU A 28 0.33 -12.09 26.51
N LEU A 29 -0.60 -12.18 25.55
CA LEU A 29 -2.01 -12.47 25.83
C LEU A 29 -2.24 -13.96 26.14
N GLU A 30 -1.54 -14.85 25.46
CA GLU A 30 -1.55 -16.29 25.76
C GLU A 30 -1.01 -16.56 27.17
N GLU A 31 0.11 -15.92 27.56
CA GLU A 31 0.69 -16.06 28.90
C GLU A 31 -0.24 -15.57 30.01
N LYS A 32 -1.01 -14.51 29.75
CA LYS A 32 -2.02 -13.99 30.69
C LYS A 32 -3.30 -14.82 30.73
N GLY A 33 -3.44 -15.83 29.87
CA GLY A 33 -4.66 -16.62 29.72
C GLY A 33 -5.83 -15.82 29.13
N GLU A 34 -5.53 -14.68 28.50
CA GLU A 34 -6.51 -13.76 27.91
C GLU A 34 -6.84 -14.10 26.46
N MET A 35 -6.07 -15.03 25.86
CA MET A 35 -6.22 -15.51 24.49
C MET A 35 -5.76 -16.97 24.41
N SER A 36 -6.51 -17.82 23.69
CA SER A 36 -6.05 -19.18 23.39
C SER A 36 -5.02 -19.18 22.25
N LYS A 37 -4.27 -20.27 22.12
CA LYS A 37 -3.31 -20.44 21.01
C LYS A 37 -4.00 -20.42 19.64
N GLU A 38 -5.20 -20.97 19.57
CA GLU A 38 -6.01 -20.97 18.35
C GLU A 38 -6.45 -19.54 18.00
N GLU A 39 -6.95 -18.77 18.98
CA GLU A 39 -7.36 -17.38 18.80
C GLU A 39 -6.19 -16.45 18.45
N GLY A 40 -5.00 -16.73 18.98
CA GLY A 40 -3.77 -16.02 18.68
C GLY A 40 -3.35 -16.18 17.22
N LYS A 41 -3.37 -17.41 16.70
CA LYS A 41 -3.06 -17.67 15.28
C LYS A 41 -4.05 -16.97 14.33
N GLU A 42 -5.34 -17.06 14.63
CA GLU A 42 -6.39 -16.40 13.85
C GLU A 42 -6.21 -14.88 13.84
N PHE A 43 -5.86 -14.31 15.00
CA PHE A 43 -5.59 -12.88 15.12
C PHE A 43 -4.34 -12.44 14.36
N LEU A 44 -3.27 -13.25 14.37
CA LEU A 44 -2.06 -12.97 13.61
C LEU A 44 -2.37 -12.90 12.10
N GLU A 45 -3.11 -13.88 11.59
CA GLU A 45 -3.51 -13.93 10.18
C GLU A 45 -4.38 -12.72 9.80
N GLU A 46 -5.37 -12.37 10.64
CA GLU A 46 -6.22 -11.20 10.42
C GLU A 46 -5.40 -9.90 10.34
N VAL A 47 -4.44 -9.71 11.25
CA VAL A 47 -3.57 -8.54 11.27
C VAL A 47 -2.66 -8.49 10.04
N MET A 48 -2.10 -9.63 9.62
CA MET A 48 -1.25 -9.69 8.42
C MET A 48 -2.05 -9.43 7.14
N GLN A 49 -3.24 -10.01 7.02
CA GLN A 49 -4.11 -9.78 5.87
C GLN A 49 -4.54 -8.32 5.75
N LYS A 50 -5.02 -7.74 6.85
CA LYS A 50 -5.42 -6.32 6.88
C LYS A 50 -4.24 -5.39 6.58
N GLY A 51 -3.04 -5.74 7.05
CA GLY A 51 -1.83 -4.99 6.73
C GLY A 51 -1.50 -4.98 5.24
N GLU A 52 -1.61 -6.12 4.56
CA GLU A 52 -1.41 -6.22 3.11
C GLU A 52 -2.47 -5.47 2.30
N GLU A 53 -3.75 -5.53 2.71
CA GLU A 53 -4.84 -4.77 2.10
C GLU A 53 -4.61 -3.26 2.24
N GLN A 54 -4.31 -2.78 3.44
CA GLN A 54 -4.00 -1.36 3.69
C GLN A 54 -2.77 -0.89 2.90
N LYS A 55 -1.73 -1.72 2.80
CA LYS A 55 -0.54 -1.40 2.01
C LYS A 55 -0.89 -1.19 0.53
N LYS A 56 -1.76 -2.03 -0.05
CA LYS A 56 -2.22 -1.86 -1.44
C LYS A 56 -3.04 -0.57 -1.61
N GLU A 57 -3.94 -0.28 -0.69
CA GLU A 57 -4.73 0.96 -0.73
C GLU A 57 -3.85 2.21 -0.66
N ILE A 58 -2.88 2.23 0.27
CA ILE A 58 -1.90 3.32 0.39
C ILE A 58 -1.09 3.47 -0.90
N HIS A 59 -0.59 2.37 -1.46
CA HIS A 59 0.13 2.40 -2.74
C HIS A 59 -0.73 2.99 -3.87
N SER A 60 -2.00 2.59 -3.95
CA SER A 60 -2.95 3.11 -4.94
C SER A 60 -3.19 4.61 -4.75
N MET A 61 -3.43 5.05 -3.50
CA MET A 61 -3.64 6.45 -3.17
C MET A 61 -2.42 7.31 -3.51
N ILE A 62 -1.21 6.82 -3.20
CA ILE A 62 0.04 7.51 -3.57
C ILE A 62 0.20 7.58 -5.09
N ALA A 63 -0.03 6.48 -5.81
CA ALA A 63 0.07 6.45 -7.27
C ALA A 63 -0.92 7.42 -7.93
N GLN A 64 -2.16 7.46 -7.42
CA GLN A 64 -3.17 8.41 -7.86
C GLN A 64 -2.74 9.86 -7.58
N SER A 65 -2.29 10.14 -6.35
CA SER A 65 -1.83 11.48 -5.96
C SER A 65 -0.68 11.97 -6.85
N ILE A 66 0.27 11.08 -7.19
CA ILE A 66 1.38 11.41 -8.11
C ILE A 66 0.85 11.69 -9.53
N ASN A 67 -0.12 10.93 -10.01
CA ASN A 67 -0.71 11.15 -11.33
C ASN A 67 -1.51 12.46 -11.39
N GLU A 68 -2.27 12.79 -10.35
CA GLU A 68 -2.95 14.09 -10.22
C GLU A 68 -1.94 15.24 -10.23
N PHE A 69 -0.86 15.12 -9.45
CA PHE A 69 0.20 16.14 -9.39
C PHE A 69 0.94 16.32 -10.72
N LYS A 70 1.12 15.23 -11.50
CA LYS A 70 1.66 15.31 -12.87
C LYS A 70 0.74 16.07 -13.82
N GLY A 71 -0.58 15.86 -13.70
CA GLY A 71 -1.59 16.59 -14.46
C GLY A 71 -1.52 18.09 -14.19
N ASP A 72 -1.44 18.47 -12.91
CA ASP A 72 -1.43 19.89 -12.49
C ASP A 72 -0.14 20.63 -12.84
N LEU A 73 1.01 19.94 -12.88
CA LEU A 73 2.30 20.51 -13.28
C LEU A 73 2.60 20.43 -14.78
N GLY A 74 1.71 19.82 -15.58
CA GLY A 74 1.96 19.55 -17.01
C GLY A 74 3.14 18.59 -17.25
N ALA A 75 3.52 17.81 -16.24
CA ALA A 75 4.65 16.89 -16.31
C ALA A 75 4.21 15.55 -16.92
N VAL A 76 4.61 15.31 -18.17
CA VAL A 76 4.35 14.05 -18.88
C VAL A 76 5.35 12.96 -18.49
N SER A 77 4.93 11.70 -18.52
CA SER A 77 5.85 10.58 -18.34
C SER A 77 6.82 10.44 -19.53
N ARG A 78 7.97 9.79 -19.31
CA ARG A 78 8.91 9.48 -20.41
C ARG A 78 8.26 8.68 -21.55
N ALA A 79 7.34 7.78 -21.22
CA ALA A 79 6.65 6.97 -22.21
C ALA A 79 5.73 7.82 -23.10
N GLU A 80 4.98 8.76 -22.50
CA GLU A 80 4.14 9.71 -23.23
C GLU A 80 4.98 10.65 -24.11
N PHE A 81 6.13 11.12 -23.61
CA PHE A 81 7.05 11.93 -24.40
C PHE A 81 7.62 11.17 -25.60
N GLN A 82 8.09 9.93 -25.40
CA GLN A 82 8.61 9.09 -26.50
C GLN A 82 7.54 8.79 -27.55
N ALA A 83 6.31 8.49 -27.11
CA ALA A 83 5.19 8.26 -28.03
C ALA A 83 4.86 9.51 -28.86
N LEU A 84 5.07 10.71 -28.32
CA LEU A 84 4.92 11.95 -29.05
C LEU A 84 6.06 12.15 -30.05
N GLU A 85 7.31 11.89 -29.63
CA GLU A 85 8.51 11.97 -30.48
C GLU A 85 8.41 11.03 -31.69
N ASP A 86 8.02 9.78 -31.48
CA ASP A 86 7.80 8.79 -32.54
C ASP A 86 6.69 9.21 -33.52
N ARG A 87 5.65 9.89 -33.03
CA ARG A 87 4.57 10.43 -33.89
C ARG A 87 5.06 11.61 -34.71
N ILE A 88 5.88 12.49 -34.13
CA ILE A 88 6.47 13.63 -34.84
C ILE A 88 7.39 13.11 -35.95
N GLN A 89 8.29 12.17 -35.66
CA GLN A 89 9.19 11.59 -36.65
C GLN A 89 8.42 11.01 -37.84
N LYS A 90 7.35 10.24 -37.60
CA LYS A 90 6.52 9.66 -38.67
C LYS A 90 5.80 10.72 -39.51
N LEU A 91 5.46 11.87 -38.94
CA LEU A 91 4.84 12.97 -39.66
C LEU A 91 5.87 13.72 -40.49
N GLU A 92 7.07 13.94 -39.95
CA GLU A 92 8.20 14.55 -40.66
C GLU A 92 8.61 13.72 -41.89
N GLU A 93 8.79 12.40 -41.72
CA GLU A 93 9.10 11.47 -42.82
C GLU A 93 8.02 11.47 -43.91
N LYS A 94 6.75 11.67 -43.54
CA LYS A 94 5.64 11.80 -44.50
C LYS A 94 5.64 13.14 -45.23
N SER A 95 6.08 14.21 -44.58
CA SER A 95 6.13 15.55 -45.18
C SER A 95 7.34 15.75 -46.09
N GLU A 96 8.43 15.01 -45.87
CA GLU A 96 9.63 15.03 -46.72
C GLU A 96 9.52 14.11 -47.95
N SER A 97 8.51 13.24 -48.00
CA SER A 97 8.26 12.32 -49.12
C SER A 97 7.24 12.83 -50.15
N GLU A 98 6.77 14.07 -49.99
CA GLU A 98 6.03 14.87 -51.00
C GLU A 98 6.92 15.97 -51.59
#